data_AF-A0A0D2TCG7-F1
#
_entry.id   AF-A0A0D2TCG7-F1
#
_cell.length_a   1.000
_cell.length_b   1.000
_cell.length_c   1.000
_cell.angle_alpha   90.00
_cell.angle_beta   90.00
_cell.angle_gamma   90.00
#
_symmetry.space_group_name_H-M   'P 1'
#
loop_
_entity.id
_entity.type
_entity.pdbx_description
1 polymer ?
#
loop_
_entity_poly.entity_id
_entity_poly.type
_entity_poly.pdbx_seq_one_letter_code
_entity_poly.pdbx_strand_id
1 'polypeptide(L)'
;MKIEELDEVENDRRNDGVKQLQIVRVDDAKRVLVGAGARILFYPTLLYNVFRNKIQSEFRWWDEVDQFLLLGAVPFPKDVRRLKQLGVGGVITLNEPFETLVSTSLYRAHGIDHLVIPTRDYLFAPSISDISKAVAFIHKNACCCRTTYVHCKAGRGRSTTVVLCYLVEHKQMTPAGALEYVQSRRPRVLLAPSQWKAVMEYSRHRQPTHSPTADAVMITKEDLEGYHNTFDNITGKELVVMPRMVRARPMIARLSKLSCLFASLKVSGVSGPVNGRLSETRAC
;
A
#
# COMPACT_ATOMS: atom_id res chain seq x y z
N MET A 1 32.84 42.97 35.65
CA MET A 1 33.52 41.97 34.80
C MET A 1 34.47 41.15 35.68
N LYS A 2 34.06 39.96 36.11
CA LYS A 2 34.87 38.76 36.35
C LYS A 2 33.96 37.64 36.85
N ILE A 3 34.36 36.43 36.47
CA ILE A 3 33.69 35.12 36.46
C ILE A 3 33.71 34.48 37.85
N GLU A 4 32.74 33.61 38.14
CA GLU A 4 33.00 32.34 38.85
C GLU A 4 31.86 31.33 38.58
N GLU A 5 32.23 30.20 37.97
CA GLU A 5 31.50 28.93 37.97
C GLU A 5 31.62 28.29 39.35
N LEU A 6 30.61 27.54 39.81
CA LEU A 6 30.81 26.36 40.65
C LEU A 6 29.66 25.35 40.43
N ASP A 7 30.09 24.14 40.08
CA ASP A 7 29.33 22.89 40.00
C ASP A 7 28.77 22.46 41.36
N GLU A 8 27.60 21.80 41.38
CA GLU A 8 27.34 20.69 42.30
C GLU A 8 26.62 19.55 41.58
N VAL A 9 27.32 18.42 41.50
CA VAL A 9 26.82 17.08 41.18
C VAL A 9 26.63 16.36 42.52
N GLU A 10 25.43 15.89 42.86
CA GLU A 10 25.24 14.51 43.36
C GLU A 10 23.75 14.06 43.37
N ASN A 11 23.46 13.12 42.46
CA ASN A 11 22.82 11.82 42.70
C ASN A 11 21.83 11.67 43.89
N ASP A 12 20.56 11.42 43.58
CA ASP A 12 19.81 10.42 44.35
C ASP A 12 18.99 9.49 43.45
N ARG A 13 19.21 8.20 43.71
CA ARG A 13 18.61 7.06 43.03
C ARG A 13 17.30 6.72 43.73
N ARG A 14 16.16 6.84 43.03
CA ARG A 14 14.98 5.95 43.10
C ARG A 14 13.74 6.67 42.56
N ASN A 15 13.36 6.41 41.30
CA ASN A 15 11.92 6.40 40.92
C ASN A 15 11.61 5.74 39.57
N ASP A 16 12.12 4.53 39.30
CA ASP A 16 11.76 3.78 38.08
C ASP A 16 10.51 2.90 38.21
N GLY A 17 9.93 2.78 39.42
CA GLY A 17 8.74 1.94 39.65
C GLY A 17 7.39 2.61 39.34
N VAL A 18 7.29 3.93 39.47
CA VAL A 18 5.99 4.64 39.41
C VAL A 18 5.63 5.10 37.98
N LYS A 19 6.62 5.48 37.17
CA LYS A 19 6.37 5.93 35.78
C LYS A 19 5.88 4.78 34.90
N GLN A 20 6.45 3.58 35.04
CA GLN A 20 6.10 2.45 34.18
C GLN A 20 4.67 1.93 34.45
N LEU A 21 4.24 1.88 35.71
CA LEU A 21 2.90 1.40 36.08
C LEU A 21 1.78 2.38 35.67
N GLN A 22 2.02 3.68 35.76
CA GLN A 22 1.04 4.70 35.35
C GLN A 22 0.91 4.80 33.82
N ILE A 23 2.02 4.72 33.08
CA ILE A 23 2.00 4.75 31.61
C ILE A 23 1.22 3.55 31.06
N VAL A 24 1.43 2.36 31.62
CA VAL A 24 0.69 1.13 31.22
C VAL A 24 -0.81 1.29 31.44
N ARG A 25 -1.24 1.79 32.61
CA ARG A 25 -2.67 1.99 32.92
C ARG A 25 -3.36 2.99 31.99
N VAL A 26 -2.69 4.08 31.62
CA VAL A 26 -3.27 5.11 30.74
C VAL A 26 -3.43 4.59 29.32
N ASP A 27 -2.45 3.86 28.80
CA ASP A 27 -2.51 3.29 27.45
C ASP A 27 -3.57 2.18 27.33
N ASP A 28 -3.72 1.37 28.37
CA ASP A 28 -4.77 0.35 28.43
C ASP A 28 -6.16 0.96 28.52
N ALA A 29 -6.35 2.00 29.34
CA ALA A 29 -7.62 2.72 29.41
C ALA A 29 -7.99 3.38 28.06
N LYS A 30 -7.02 4.03 27.39
CA LYS A 30 -7.22 4.58 26.03
C LYS A 30 -7.60 3.49 25.03
N ARG A 31 -6.92 2.34 25.08
CA ARG A 31 -7.20 1.17 24.24
C ARG A 31 -8.63 0.67 24.43
N VAL A 32 -9.09 0.56 25.67
CA VAL A 32 -10.46 0.12 26.01
C VAL A 32 -11.48 1.13 25.50
N LEU A 33 -11.28 2.42 25.78
CA LEU A 33 -12.19 3.49 25.36
C LEU A 33 -12.32 3.57 23.83
N VAL A 34 -11.19 3.53 23.11
CA VAL A 34 -11.18 3.50 21.64
C VAL A 34 -11.88 2.25 21.11
N GLY A 35 -11.70 1.10 21.76
CA GLY A 35 -12.39 -0.14 21.39
C GLY A 35 -13.91 -0.08 21.61
N ALA A 36 -14.39 0.56 22.68
CA ALA A 36 -15.81 0.76 22.93
C ALA A 36 -16.42 1.75 21.92
N GLY A 37 -15.76 2.89 21.69
CA GLY A 37 -16.18 3.87 20.70
C GLY A 37 -16.21 3.31 19.28
N ALA A 38 -15.21 2.50 18.90
CA ALA A 38 -15.16 1.85 17.59
C ALA A 38 -16.37 0.93 17.35
N ARG A 39 -16.83 0.20 18.38
CA ARG A 39 -18.01 -0.68 18.30
C ARG A 39 -19.29 0.12 18.11
N ILE A 40 -19.53 1.12 18.95
CA ILE A 40 -20.74 1.95 18.91
C ILE A 40 -20.84 2.71 17.58
N LEU A 41 -19.72 3.26 17.12
CA LEU A 41 -19.69 4.07 15.91
C LEU A 41 -19.53 3.24 14.62
N PHE A 42 -19.36 1.92 14.70
CA PHE A 42 -19.11 1.09 13.52
C PHE A 42 -20.24 1.20 12.48
N TYR A 43 -21.46 0.82 12.84
CA TYR A 43 -22.60 0.82 11.91
C TYR A 43 -23.03 2.23 11.46
N PRO A 44 -23.11 3.26 12.34
CA PRO A 44 -23.44 4.61 11.90
C PRO A 44 -22.46 5.17 10.85
N THR A 45 -21.15 5.01 11.09
CA THR A 45 -20.13 5.50 10.14
C THR A 45 -20.00 4.62 8.89
N LEU A 46 -20.32 3.32 9.00
CA LEU A 46 -20.44 2.44 7.83
C LEU A 46 -21.61 2.88 6.94
N LEU A 47 -22.78 3.16 7.52
CA LEU A 47 -23.95 3.65 6.79
C LEU A 47 -23.62 4.96 6.06
N TYR A 48 -22.93 5.88 6.72
CA TYR A 48 -22.42 7.10 6.09
C TYR A 48 -21.52 6.79 4.88
N ASN A 49 -20.60 5.83 5.00
CA ASN A 49 -19.76 5.41 3.88
C ASN A 49 -20.56 4.80 2.72
N VAL A 50 -21.60 4.00 3.01
CA VAL A 50 -22.50 3.44 1.99
C VAL A 50 -23.27 4.53 1.27
N PHE A 51 -23.80 5.50 2.01
CA PHE A 51 -24.51 6.64 1.45
C PHE A 51 -23.60 7.46 0.53
N ARG A 52 -22.38 7.79 0.98
CA ARG A 52 -21.40 8.48 0.15
C ARG A 52 -21.02 7.70 -1.10
N ASN A 53 -20.81 6.39 -1.01
CA ASN A 53 -20.55 5.53 -2.16
C ASN A 53 -21.67 5.56 -3.21
N LYS A 54 -22.93 5.73 -2.78
CA LYS A 54 -24.08 5.77 -3.70
C LYS A 54 -24.24 7.13 -4.39
N ILE A 55 -23.85 8.22 -3.73
CA ILE A 55 -24.11 9.57 -4.21
C ILE A 55 -22.89 10.16 -4.92
N GLN A 56 -21.69 9.86 -4.43
CA GLN A 56 -20.44 10.39 -4.96
C GLN A 56 -19.78 9.32 -5.83
N SER A 57 -19.80 9.52 -7.14
CA SER A 57 -19.15 8.61 -8.12
C SER A 57 -17.65 8.43 -7.86
N GLU A 58 -17.01 9.45 -7.30
CA GLU A 58 -15.61 9.43 -6.87
C GLU A 58 -15.35 8.48 -5.68
N PHE A 59 -16.38 8.20 -4.88
CA PHE A 59 -16.26 7.32 -3.71
C PHE A 59 -16.48 5.85 -4.11
N ARG A 60 -15.55 5.27 -4.88
CA ARG A 60 -15.61 3.85 -5.31
C ARG A 60 -15.33 2.89 -4.15
N TRP A 61 -16.14 1.85 -3.91
CA TRP A 61 -15.97 0.95 -2.75
C TRP A 61 -14.56 0.33 -2.64
N TRP A 62 -14.02 -0.08 -3.79
CA TRP A 62 -12.63 -0.53 -3.97
C TRP A 62 -12.02 0.08 -5.23
N ASP A 63 -10.69 0.10 -5.26
CA ASP A 63 -9.88 0.56 -6.38
C ASP A 63 -8.81 -0.48 -6.70
N GLU A 64 -8.50 -0.66 -7.98
CA GLU A 64 -7.31 -1.38 -8.41
C GLU A 64 -6.08 -0.49 -8.22
N VAL A 65 -5.16 -0.96 -7.38
CA VAL A 65 -3.94 -0.22 -7.05
C VAL A 65 -2.80 -0.64 -7.96
N ASP A 66 -2.67 -1.94 -8.18
CA ASP A 66 -1.64 -2.57 -9.00
C ASP A 66 -2.22 -3.84 -9.62
N GLN A 67 -1.53 -4.40 -10.61
CA GLN A 67 -1.95 -5.65 -11.25
C GLN A 67 -2.14 -6.74 -10.18
N PHE A 68 -3.33 -7.34 -10.14
CA PHE A 68 -3.74 -8.34 -9.15
C PHE A 68 -3.87 -7.83 -7.70
N LEU A 69 -4.03 -6.53 -7.49
CA LEU A 69 -4.18 -5.95 -6.15
C LEU A 69 -5.31 -4.92 -6.09
N LEU A 70 -6.35 -5.25 -5.31
CA LEU A 70 -7.48 -4.36 -5.01
C LEU A 70 -7.40 -3.87 -3.56
N LEU A 71 -7.67 -2.58 -3.36
CA LEU A 71 -7.77 -1.93 -2.04
C LEU A 71 -9.18 -1.40 -1.83
N GLY A 72 -9.83 -1.72 -0.70
CA GLY A 72 -11.21 -1.28 -0.49
C GLY A 72 -11.75 -1.24 0.93
N ALA A 73 -13.03 -0.89 1.00
CA ALA A 73 -13.84 -0.87 2.22
C ALA A 73 -14.38 -2.27 2.57
N VAL A 74 -15.06 -2.43 3.71
CA VAL A 74 -15.60 -3.72 4.14
C VAL A 74 -16.60 -4.26 3.11
N PRO A 75 -16.43 -5.47 2.57
CA PRO A 75 -17.37 -5.99 1.58
C PRO A 75 -18.68 -6.44 2.24
N PHE A 76 -19.76 -6.43 1.46
CA PHE A 76 -21.02 -7.06 1.84
C PHE A 76 -21.09 -8.50 1.28
N PRO A 77 -21.94 -9.37 1.82
CA PRO A 77 -22.12 -10.74 1.29
C PRO A 77 -22.40 -10.78 -0.21
N LYS A 78 -23.18 -9.82 -0.74
CA LYS A 78 -23.46 -9.70 -2.17
C LYS A 78 -22.22 -9.38 -3.03
N ASP A 79 -21.20 -8.75 -2.45
CA ASP A 79 -19.99 -8.36 -3.17
C ASP A 79 -19.07 -9.56 -3.41
N VAL A 80 -19.19 -10.64 -2.63
CA VAL A 80 -18.31 -11.83 -2.74
C VAL A 80 -18.34 -12.42 -4.15
N ARG A 81 -19.54 -12.52 -4.76
CA ARG A 81 -19.68 -12.98 -6.14
C ARG A 81 -19.00 -12.04 -7.14
N ARG A 82 -19.15 -10.72 -6.94
CA ARG A 82 -18.52 -9.69 -7.78
C ARG A 82 -16.99 -9.72 -7.65
N LEU A 83 -16.47 -9.88 -6.44
CA LEU A 83 -15.03 -10.08 -6.20
C LEU A 83 -14.53 -11.30 -6.96
N LYS A 84 -15.24 -12.43 -6.90
CA LYS A 84 -14.85 -13.63 -7.65
C LYS A 84 -14.78 -13.39 -9.17
N GLN A 85 -15.77 -12.68 -9.73
CA GLN A 85 -15.80 -12.31 -11.15
C GLN A 85 -14.64 -11.39 -11.55
N LEU A 86 -14.12 -10.57 -10.63
CA LEU A 86 -12.92 -9.75 -10.82
C LEU A 86 -11.61 -10.54 -10.71
N GLY A 87 -11.67 -11.88 -10.67
CA GLY A 87 -10.50 -12.74 -10.53
C GLY A 87 -9.91 -12.76 -9.12
N VAL A 88 -10.65 -12.29 -8.10
CA VAL A 88 -10.19 -12.35 -6.71
C VAL A 88 -10.09 -13.80 -6.28
N GLY A 89 -8.86 -14.22 -6.00
CA GLY A 89 -8.53 -15.54 -5.45
C GLY A 89 -8.17 -15.49 -3.95
N GLY A 90 -7.92 -14.30 -3.41
CA GLY A 90 -7.62 -14.11 -1.99
C GLY A 90 -8.18 -12.82 -1.42
N VAL A 91 -8.58 -12.86 -0.16
CA VAL A 91 -9.05 -11.69 0.62
C VAL A 91 -8.22 -11.56 1.89
N ILE A 92 -7.80 -10.34 2.19
CA ILE A 92 -7.18 -9.99 3.47
C ILE A 92 -8.11 -9.04 4.23
N THR A 93 -8.57 -9.47 5.40
CA THR A 93 -9.44 -8.71 6.28
C THR A 93 -8.66 -8.17 7.47
N LEU A 94 -8.54 -6.85 7.56
CA LEU A 94 -7.85 -6.14 8.65
C LEU A 94 -8.78 -5.75 9.82
N ASN A 95 -10.06 -6.08 9.68
CA ASN A 95 -11.13 -5.75 10.61
C ASN A 95 -11.05 -6.59 11.90
N GLU A 96 -11.41 -5.98 13.03
CA GLU A 96 -11.74 -6.76 14.23
C GLU A 96 -13.05 -7.56 13.98
N PRO A 97 -13.27 -8.69 14.68
CA PRO A 97 -14.41 -9.58 14.38
C PRO A 97 -15.78 -8.87 14.32
N PHE A 98 -16.02 -7.89 15.21
CA PHE A 98 -17.28 -7.13 15.26
C PHE A 98 -17.47 -6.16 14.08
N GLU A 99 -16.42 -5.92 13.29
CA GLU A 99 -16.45 -5.05 12.10
C GLU A 99 -16.59 -5.87 10.78
N THR A 100 -16.71 -7.19 10.87
CA THR A 100 -16.80 -8.07 9.68
C THR A 100 -18.25 -8.31 9.28
N LEU A 101 -18.51 -8.29 7.97
CA LEU A 101 -19.86 -8.53 7.39
C LEU A 101 -19.92 -9.79 6.54
N VAL A 102 -18.77 -10.42 6.29
CA VAL A 102 -18.62 -11.61 5.45
C VAL A 102 -17.82 -12.63 6.23
N SER A 103 -18.36 -13.85 6.32
CA SER A 103 -17.69 -14.94 7.01
C SER A 103 -16.60 -15.57 6.15
N THR A 104 -15.58 -16.15 6.80
CA THR A 104 -14.57 -16.99 6.14
C THR A 104 -15.20 -18.11 5.32
N SER A 105 -16.29 -18.71 5.81
CA SER A 105 -17.00 -19.78 5.10
C SER A 105 -17.58 -19.31 3.76
N LEU A 106 -18.11 -18.09 3.68
CA LEU A 106 -18.67 -17.56 2.44
C LEU A 106 -17.57 -17.32 1.39
N TYR A 107 -16.40 -16.83 1.78
CA TYR A 107 -15.26 -16.73 0.86
C TYR A 107 -14.82 -18.10 0.33
N ARG A 108 -14.65 -19.07 1.23
CA ARG A 108 -14.22 -20.43 0.87
C ARG A 108 -15.23 -21.12 -0.04
N ALA A 109 -16.53 -20.92 0.17
CA ALA A 109 -17.58 -21.44 -0.71
C ALA A 109 -17.48 -20.92 -2.15
N HIS A 110 -16.86 -19.76 -2.36
CA HIS A 110 -16.56 -19.18 -3.68
C HIS A 110 -15.13 -19.45 -4.17
N GLY A 111 -14.38 -20.34 -3.48
CA GLY A 111 -12.98 -20.63 -3.82
C GLY A 111 -12.09 -19.40 -3.69
N ILE A 112 -12.30 -18.61 -2.63
CA ILE A 112 -11.49 -17.45 -2.27
C ILE A 112 -10.76 -17.78 -0.95
N ASP A 113 -9.44 -17.73 -0.99
CA ASP A 113 -8.59 -17.88 0.19
C ASP A 113 -8.79 -16.67 1.11
N HIS A 114 -8.85 -16.85 2.43
CA HIS A 114 -9.13 -15.77 3.37
C HIS A 114 -8.08 -15.70 4.48
N LEU A 115 -7.41 -14.55 4.58
CA LEU A 115 -6.45 -14.23 5.62
C LEU A 115 -7.03 -13.13 6.53
N VAL A 116 -7.12 -13.41 7.82
CA VAL A 116 -7.64 -12.46 8.81
C VAL A 116 -6.50 -11.94 9.67
N ILE A 117 -6.33 -10.62 9.71
CA ILE A 117 -5.32 -9.93 10.51
C ILE A 117 -6.04 -8.85 11.33
N PRO A 118 -6.70 -9.21 12.44
CA PRO A 118 -7.49 -8.26 13.22
C PRO A 118 -6.61 -7.11 13.71
N THR A 119 -6.92 -5.90 13.27
CA THR A 119 -6.18 -4.68 13.65
C THR A 119 -7.19 -3.65 14.09
N ARG A 120 -7.04 -3.09 15.30
CA ARG A 120 -7.96 -2.06 15.80
C ARG A 120 -7.95 -0.82 14.91
N ASP A 121 -9.11 -0.22 14.69
CA ASP A 121 -9.22 0.92 13.76
C ASP A 121 -8.61 2.23 14.30
N TYR A 122 -8.44 3.20 13.40
CA TYR A 122 -7.96 4.57 13.63
C TYR A 122 -6.49 4.69 14.05
N LEU A 123 -6.14 4.28 15.26
CA LEU A 123 -4.85 4.62 15.87
C LEU A 123 -3.83 3.49 15.84
N PHE A 124 -4.19 2.32 15.32
CA PHE A 124 -3.34 1.14 15.36
C PHE A 124 -2.96 0.67 13.97
N ALA A 125 -1.81 -0.01 13.92
CA ALA A 125 -1.25 -0.64 12.73
C ALA A 125 -1.12 -2.15 12.98
N PRO A 126 -1.13 -2.98 11.93
CA PRO A 126 -0.81 -4.39 12.06
C PRO A 126 0.65 -4.56 12.51
N SER A 127 0.96 -5.67 13.20
CA SER A 127 2.34 -5.98 13.58
C SER A 127 3.22 -6.19 12.35
N ILE A 128 4.53 -5.95 12.43
CA ILE A 128 5.46 -6.21 11.32
C ILE A 128 5.34 -7.66 10.82
N SER A 129 5.21 -8.63 11.74
CA SER A 129 5.04 -10.04 11.38
C SER A 129 3.76 -10.30 10.59
N ASP A 130 2.66 -9.62 10.92
CA ASP A 130 1.40 -9.78 10.19
C ASP A 130 1.42 -9.05 8.86
N ILE A 131 2.10 -7.90 8.78
CA ILE A 131 2.38 -7.23 7.50
C ILE A 131 3.16 -8.18 6.60
N SER A 132 4.23 -8.83 7.08
CA SER A 132 5.00 -9.80 6.29
C SER A 132 4.13 -10.97 5.80
N LYS A 133 3.26 -11.52 6.66
CA LYS A 133 2.30 -12.56 6.25
C LYS A 133 1.36 -12.07 5.15
N ALA A 134 0.84 -10.85 5.29
CA ALA A 134 -0.08 -10.26 4.32
C ALA A 134 0.61 -10.00 2.98
N VAL A 135 1.82 -9.44 2.98
CA VAL A 135 2.63 -9.19 1.78
C VAL A 135 2.93 -10.50 1.06
N ALA A 136 3.36 -11.54 1.78
CA ALA A 136 3.59 -12.86 1.20
C ALA A 136 2.31 -13.46 0.61
N PHE A 137 1.16 -13.27 1.25
CA PHE A 137 -0.14 -13.72 0.74
C PHE A 137 -0.51 -13.01 -0.58
N ILE A 138 -0.33 -11.68 -0.65
CA ILE A 138 -0.55 -10.91 -1.88
C ILE A 138 0.37 -11.43 -2.99
N HIS A 139 1.65 -11.56 -2.71
CA HIS A 139 2.65 -11.98 -3.69
C HIS A 139 2.36 -13.38 -4.23
N LYS A 140 2.03 -14.34 -3.37
CA LYS A 140 1.63 -15.70 -3.76
C LYS A 140 0.46 -15.70 -4.74
N ASN A 141 -0.56 -14.88 -4.48
CA ASN A 141 -1.72 -14.78 -5.36
C ASN A 141 -1.35 -14.14 -6.71
N ALA A 142 -0.57 -13.06 -6.69
CA ALA A 142 -0.11 -12.38 -7.89
C ALA A 142 0.72 -13.32 -8.81
N CYS A 143 1.61 -14.14 -8.24
CA CYS A 143 2.37 -15.16 -8.98
C CYS A 143 1.49 -16.22 -9.66
N CYS A 144 0.28 -16.43 -9.14
CA CYS A 144 -0.70 -17.36 -9.71
C CYS A 144 -1.74 -16.64 -10.61
N CYS A 145 -1.50 -15.38 -11.01
CA CYS A 145 -2.44 -14.54 -11.75
C CYS A 145 -3.81 -14.39 -11.04
N ARG A 146 -3.83 -14.44 -9.69
CA ARG A 146 -5.03 -14.26 -8.87
C ARG A 146 -4.98 -12.90 -8.18
N THR A 147 -6.09 -12.18 -8.22
CA THR A 147 -6.22 -10.88 -7.56
C THR A 147 -6.37 -11.07 -6.04
N THR A 148 -5.70 -10.22 -5.26
CA THR A 148 -5.92 -10.12 -3.81
C THR A 148 -6.72 -8.87 -3.47
N TYR A 149 -7.80 -9.03 -2.71
CA TYR A 149 -8.57 -7.92 -2.17
C TYR A 149 -8.17 -7.64 -0.72
N VAL A 150 -7.57 -6.48 -0.47
CA VAL A 150 -7.14 -6.04 0.86
C VAL A 150 -8.11 -4.98 1.36
N HIS A 151 -8.76 -5.23 2.50
CA HIS A 151 -9.74 -4.31 3.04
C HIS A 151 -9.65 -4.13 4.55
N CYS A 152 -10.17 -2.99 5.00
CA CYS A 152 -10.53 -2.75 6.39
C CYS A 152 -11.98 -2.24 6.41
N LYS A 153 -12.33 -1.29 7.29
CA LYS A 153 -13.66 -0.66 7.29
C LYS A 153 -13.91 0.24 6.08
N ALA A 154 -13.08 1.26 5.88
CA ALA A 154 -13.24 2.24 4.80
C ALA A 154 -12.16 2.11 3.70
N GLY A 155 -11.16 1.26 3.90
CA GLY A 155 -10.01 1.13 3.00
C GLY A 155 -9.14 2.38 2.97
N ARG A 156 -8.84 2.98 4.13
CA ARG A 156 -8.09 4.25 4.22
C ARG A 156 -6.74 4.13 4.92
N GLY A 157 -6.73 3.48 6.09
CA GLY A 157 -5.55 3.32 6.96
C GLY A 157 -5.02 1.88 6.97
N ARG A 158 -5.53 1.03 7.86
CA ARG A 158 -5.06 -0.35 8.12
C ARG A 158 -4.74 -1.19 6.86
N SER A 159 -5.68 -1.30 5.93
CA SER A 159 -5.48 -2.05 4.68
C SER A 159 -4.47 -1.37 3.76
N THR A 160 -4.46 -0.05 3.73
CA THR A 160 -3.49 0.72 2.97
C THR A 160 -2.08 0.49 3.49
N THR A 161 -1.88 0.42 4.81
CA THR A 161 -0.58 0.08 5.41
C THR A 161 0.03 -1.19 4.81
N VAL A 162 -0.77 -2.25 4.69
CA VAL A 162 -0.35 -3.51 4.06
C VAL A 162 -0.02 -3.33 2.58
N VAL A 163 -0.88 -2.63 1.83
CA VAL A 163 -0.68 -2.35 0.40
C VAL A 163 0.61 -1.56 0.16
N LEU A 164 0.90 -0.55 0.98
CA LEU A 164 2.14 0.22 0.88
C LEU A 164 3.36 -0.67 1.11
N CYS A 165 3.32 -1.54 2.12
CA CYS A 165 4.43 -2.46 2.39
C CYS A 165 4.66 -3.44 1.23
N TYR A 166 3.59 -3.92 0.59
CA TYR A 166 3.69 -4.76 -0.60
C TYR A 166 4.34 -4.02 -1.77
N LEU A 167 3.94 -2.76 -2.02
CA LEU A 167 4.53 -1.94 -3.09
C LEU A 167 6.01 -1.62 -2.83
N VAL A 168 6.36 -1.36 -1.57
CA VAL A 168 7.76 -1.15 -1.17
C VAL A 168 8.60 -2.41 -1.45
N GLU A 169 8.12 -3.59 -1.03
CA GLU A 169 8.88 -4.84 -1.16
C GLU A 169 8.95 -5.36 -2.60
N HIS A 170 7.81 -5.39 -3.31
CA HIS A 170 7.72 -6.07 -4.61
C HIS A 170 7.71 -5.13 -5.82
N LYS A 171 7.55 -3.83 -5.63
CA LYS A 171 7.59 -2.81 -6.71
C LYS A 171 8.71 -1.79 -6.53
N GLN A 172 9.60 -2.00 -5.56
CA GLN A 172 10.81 -1.20 -5.31
C GLN A 172 10.50 0.30 -5.15
N MET A 173 9.32 0.63 -4.62
CA MET A 173 8.94 1.99 -4.32
C MET A 173 9.50 2.43 -2.98
N THR A 174 9.85 3.70 -2.84
CA THR A 174 10.07 4.30 -1.51
C THR A 174 8.74 4.35 -0.75
N PRO A 175 8.72 4.36 0.59
CA PRO A 175 7.49 4.51 1.35
C PRO A 175 6.65 5.72 0.94
N ALA A 176 7.31 6.86 0.67
CA ALA A 176 6.65 8.09 0.21
C ALA A 176 6.06 7.92 -1.19
N GLY A 177 6.85 7.39 -2.13
CA GLY A 177 6.39 7.15 -3.50
C GLY A 177 5.23 6.14 -3.55
N ALA A 178 5.25 5.10 -2.71
CA ALA A 178 4.14 4.17 -2.59
C ALA A 178 2.87 4.86 -2.08
N LEU A 179 2.99 5.76 -1.10
CA LEU A 179 1.84 6.51 -0.56
C LEU A 179 1.23 7.42 -1.62
N GLU A 180 2.05 8.22 -2.31
CA GLU A 180 1.62 9.09 -3.40
C GLU A 180 0.97 8.29 -4.53
N TYR A 181 1.58 7.17 -4.91
CA TYR A 181 1.06 6.25 -5.92
C TYR A 181 -0.33 5.76 -5.54
N VAL A 182 -0.53 5.27 -4.31
CA VAL A 182 -1.85 4.81 -3.86
C VAL A 182 -2.85 5.96 -3.77
N GLN A 183 -2.44 7.14 -3.29
CA GLN A 183 -3.31 8.32 -3.21
C GLN A 183 -3.80 8.77 -4.59
N SER A 184 -2.98 8.69 -5.63
CA SER A 184 -3.41 9.06 -6.98
C SER A 184 -4.49 8.11 -7.54
N ARG A 185 -4.60 6.89 -6.99
CA ARG A 185 -5.61 5.87 -7.38
C ARG A 185 -6.81 5.83 -6.43
N ARG A 186 -6.58 6.18 -5.16
CA ARG A 186 -7.58 6.24 -4.09
C ARG A 186 -7.34 7.50 -3.25
N PRO A 187 -7.82 8.68 -3.67
CA PRO A 187 -7.51 9.99 -3.06
C PRO A 187 -7.87 10.12 -1.57
N ARG A 188 -8.79 9.29 -1.08
CA ARG A 188 -9.24 9.30 0.32
C ARG A 188 -8.33 8.57 1.31
N VAL A 189 -7.23 7.98 0.84
CA VAL A 189 -6.25 7.32 1.71
C VAL A 189 -5.67 8.33 2.70
N LEU A 190 -5.63 7.92 3.97
CA LEU A 190 -5.07 8.71 5.05
C LEU A 190 -4.57 7.74 6.13
N LEU A 191 -3.27 7.77 6.39
CA LEU A 191 -2.64 6.93 7.40
C LEU A 191 -2.55 7.68 8.73
N ALA A 192 -2.78 6.96 9.83
CA ALA A 192 -2.42 7.44 11.15
C ALA A 192 -0.90 7.42 11.36
N PRO A 193 -0.36 8.19 12.32
CA PRO A 193 1.08 8.20 12.60
C PRO A 193 1.68 6.81 12.90
N SER A 194 0.95 5.96 13.63
CA SER A 194 1.36 4.59 13.93
C SER A 194 1.42 3.71 12.68
N GLN A 195 0.48 3.88 11.75
CA GLN A 195 0.44 3.19 10.48
C GLN A 195 1.59 3.61 9.57
N TRP A 196 1.88 4.90 9.50
CA TRP A 196 3.03 5.40 8.77
C TRP A 196 4.35 4.89 9.37
N LYS A 197 4.47 4.91 10.70
CA LYS A 197 5.62 4.34 11.41
C LYS A 197 5.82 2.85 11.06
N ALA A 198 4.75 2.06 11.01
CA ALA A 198 4.83 0.65 10.63
C ALA A 198 5.34 0.44 9.19
N VAL A 199 4.92 1.27 8.23
CA VAL A 199 5.45 1.22 6.84
C VAL A 199 6.95 1.54 6.83
N MET A 200 7.37 2.58 7.55
CA MET A 200 8.77 2.98 7.63
C MET A 200 9.64 1.91 8.31
N GLU A 201 9.12 1.29 9.37
CA GLU A 201 9.78 0.18 10.06
C GLU A 201 9.91 -1.05 9.16
N TYR A 202 8.83 -1.43 8.47
CA TYR A 202 8.82 -2.54 7.51
C TYR A 202 9.86 -2.35 6.39
N SER A 203 9.90 -1.14 5.80
CA SER A 203 10.84 -0.78 4.75
C SER A 203 12.31 -0.96 5.17
N ARG A 204 12.65 -0.60 6.41
CA ARG A 204 14.02 -0.78 6.94
C ARG A 204 14.43 -2.24 7.09
N HIS A 205 13.51 -3.11 7.50
CA HIS A 205 13.78 -4.55 7.65
C HIS A 205 13.98 -5.29 6.30
N ARG A 206 13.61 -4.65 5.18
CA ARG A 206 13.67 -5.23 3.84
C ARG A 206 14.71 -4.60 2.92
N GLN A 207 15.30 -3.48 3.31
CA GLN A 207 16.52 -3.01 2.66
C GLN A 207 17.51 -4.19 2.70
N PRO A 208 18.02 -4.67 1.55
CA PRO A 208 19.20 -5.51 1.60
C PRO A 208 20.20 -4.71 2.42
N THR A 209 20.77 -5.32 3.45
CA THR A 209 22.00 -4.78 4.00
C THR A 209 22.94 -4.61 2.81
N HIS A 210 23.13 -3.37 2.37
CA HIS A 210 24.35 -3.02 1.68
C HIS A 210 25.44 -3.20 2.73
N SER A 211 25.81 -4.46 2.99
CA SER A 211 27.16 -4.77 3.39
C SER A 211 28.02 -4.03 2.39
N PRO A 212 28.93 -3.13 2.83
CA PRO A 212 29.85 -2.51 1.90
C PRO A 212 30.50 -3.65 1.14
N THR A 213 30.28 -3.65 -0.16
CA THR A 213 30.81 -4.61 -1.11
C THR A 213 32.25 -4.90 -0.75
N ALA A 214 32.58 -6.16 -0.50
CA ALA A 214 33.92 -6.66 -0.21
C ALA A 214 34.91 -6.48 -1.39
N ASP A 215 34.60 -5.60 -2.35
CA ASP A 215 35.37 -5.28 -3.54
C ASP A 215 35.82 -3.81 -3.58
N ALA A 216 35.79 -3.10 -2.44
CA ALA A 216 36.54 -1.86 -2.31
C ALA A 216 38.04 -2.19 -2.27
N VAL A 217 38.68 -2.28 -3.44
CA VAL A 217 40.14 -2.34 -3.54
C VAL A 217 40.68 -0.99 -3.06
N MET A 218 41.29 -1.00 -1.89
CA MET A 218 42.01 0.15 -1.35
C MET A 218 43.27 0.34 -2.20
N ILE A 219 43.22 1.28 -3.15
CA ILE A 219 44.43 1.69 -3.89
C ILE A 219 45.28 2.50 -2.92
N THR A 220 46.45 1.97 -2.57
CA THR A 220 47.40 2.61 -1.67
C THR A 220 48.32 3.55 -2.46
N LYS A 221 49.05 4.44 -1.77
CA LYS A 221 49.96 5.38 -2.45
C LYS A 221 51.09 4.66 -3.18
N GLU A 222 51.47 3.48 -2.69
CA GLU A 222 52.47 2.61 -3.28
C GLU A 222 52.01 2.03 -4.63
N ASP A 223 50.70 1.83 -4.84
CA ASP A 223 50.15 1.32 -6.11
C ASP A 223 50.20 2.36 -7.26
N LEU A 224 50.47 3.63 -6.94
CA LEU A 224 50.61 4.73 -7.90
C LEU A 224 52.07 5.05 -8.25
N GLU A 225 53.04 4.42 -7.58
CA GLU A 225 54.49 4.60 -7.84
C GLU A 225 54.93 3.84 -9.10
N GLY A 226 54.56 4.39 -10.25
CA GLY A 226 54.94 3.84 -11.56
C GLY A 226 54.39 4.64 -12.74
N TYR A 227 53.38 5.49 -12.51
CA TYR A 227 52.88 6.43 -13.51
C TYR A 227 53.62 7.76 -13.43
N HIS A 228 54.85 7.79 -13.95
CA HIS A 228 55.54 9.05 -14.18
C HIS A 228 55.02 9.67 -15.50
N ASN A 229 53.96 10.47 -15.40
CA ASN A 229 53.56 11.34 -16.51
C ASN A 229 54.41 12.61 -16.46
N THR A 230 55.35 12.72 -17.39
CA THR A 230 56.00 13.97 -17.73
C THR A 230 54.97 14.85 -18.45
N PHE A 231 54.35 15.80 -17.75
CA PHE A 231 53.86 17.02 -18.40
C PHE A 231 53.65 18.13 -17.37
N ASP A 232 54.33 19.24 -17.64
CA ASP A 232 54.33 20.47 -16.86
C ASP A 232 52.93 21.08 -16.70
N ASN A 233 52.75 21.72 -15.54
CA ASN A 233 51.90 22.88 -15.26
C ASN A 233 50.54 22.99 -15.99
N ILE A 234 49.44 22.89 -15.24
CA ILE A 234 48.41 23.95 -15.09
C ILE A 234 47.37 23.51 -14.05
N THR A 235 47.33 24.30 -12.98
CA THR A 235 46.24 24.68 -12.08
C THR A 235 44.85 24.04 -12.28
N GLY A 236 44.42 23.26 -11.27
CA GLY A 236 43.04 23.19 -10.75
C GLY A 236 41.95 22.55 -11.60
N LYS A 237 41.39 21.41 -11.11
CA LYS A 237 39.93 21.13 -10.99
C LYS A 237 39.65 19.69 -10.50
N GLU A 238 38.90 19.62 -9.40
CA GLU A 238 37.72 18.78 -9.15
C GLU A 238 37.67 17.32 -9.67
N LEU A 239 37.71 16.36 -8.74
CA LEU A 239 37.44 14.93 -8.99
C LEU A 239 35.93 14.69 -9.13
N VAL A 240 35.47 14.56 -10.38
CA VAL A 240 34.11 14.13 -10.73
C VAL A 240 34.01 12.61 -10.62
N VAL A 241 33.11 12.11 -9.77
CA VAL A 241 32.73 10.70 -9.71
C VAL A 241 31.73 10.43 -10.84
N MET A 242 32.13 9.70 -11.88
CA MET A 242 31.21 9.14 -12.87
C MET A 242 30.90 7.67 -12.55
N PRO A 243 29.63 7.28 -12.34
CA PRO A 243 29.25 5.87 -12.31
C PRO A 243 29.33 5.28 -13.71
N ARG A 244 30.00 4.13 -13.83
CA ARG A 244 30.11 3.38 -15.09
C ARG A 244 28.76 2.75 -15.44
N MET A 245 28.14 3.21 -16.53
CA MET A 245 26.88 2.70 -17.06
C MET A 245 27.05 1.26 -17.58
N VAL A 246 26.50 0.29 -16.87
CA VAL A 246 26.34 -1.08 -17.37
C VAL A 246 25.17 -1.11 -18.35
N ARG A 247 25.45 -1.38 -19.63
CA ARG A 247 24.44 -1.54 -20.68
C ARG A 247 23.49 -2.69 -20.33
N ALA A 248 22.25 -2.38 -19.99
CA ALA A 248 21.15 -3.34 -19.98
C ALA A 248 20.76 -3.69 -21.43
N ARG A 249 20.76 -4.98 -21.77
CA ARG A 249 20.19 -5.47 -23.03
C ARG A 249 18.66 -5.34 -22.98
N PRO A 250 17.99 -4.85 -24.04
CA PRO A 250 16.54 -4.78 -24.05
C PRO A 250 15.94 -6.19 -24.14
N MET A 251 15.05 -6.54 -23.21
CA MET A 251 14.17 -7.70 -23.38
C MET A 251 13.17 -7.39 -24.49
N ILE A 252 13.18 -8.22 -25.53
CA ILE A 252 12.19 -8.22 -26.60
C ILE A 252 10.82 -8.58 -26.00
N ALA A 253 9.93 -7.60 -25.95
CA ALA A 253 8.51 -7.85 -25.69
C ALA A 253 7.93 -8.63 -26.88
N ARG A 254 7.60 -9.90 -26.67
CA ARG A 254 6.80 -10.68 -27.62
C ARG A 254 5.36 -10.17 -27.58
N LEU A 255 5.02 -9.27 -28.50
CA LEU A 255 3.65 -8.91 -28.84
C LEU A 255 2.97 -10.11 -29.49
N SER A 256 2.12 -10.81 -28.74
CA SER A 256 1.15 -11.75 -29.33
C SER A 256 0.03 -10.94 -30.00
N LYS A 257 0.13 -10.82 -31.33
CA LYS A 257 -0.96 -10.40 -32.21
C LYS A 257 -2.20 -11.26 -31.95
N LEU A 258 -3.26 -10.69 -31.39
CA LEU A 258 -4.62 -11.15 -31.66
C LEU A 258 -5.21 -10.23 -32.73
N SER A 259 -5.25 -10.73 -33.95
CA SER A 259 -6.06 -10.20 -35.04
C SER A 259 -7.53 -10.55 -34.77
N CYS A 260 -8.34 -9.56 -34.41
CA CYS A 260 -9.78 -9.63 -34.59
C CYS A 260 -10.19 -8.58 -35.61
N LEU A 261 -10.48 -9.07 -36.81
CA LEU A 261 -11.12 -8.36 -37.89
C LEU A 261 -12.49 -7.85 -37.41
N PHE A 262 -12.65 -6.55 -37.27
CA PHE A 262 -13.97 -5.92 -37.41
C PHE A 262 -13.86 -4.89 -38.53
N ALA A 263 -14.26 -5.33 -39.72
CA ALA A 263 -14.47 -4.48 -40.87
C ALA A 263 -15.54 -3.44 -40.53
N SER A 264 -15.16 -2.16 -40.63
CA SER A 264 -16.10 -1.05 -40.67
C SER A 264 -16.82 -1.06 -42.02
N LEU A 265 -18.11 -1.38 -42.04
CA LEU A 265 -18.97 -1.00 -43.16
C LEU A 265 -19.47 0.42 -42.94
N LYS A 266 -18.95 1.32 -43.76
CA LYS A 266 -19.42 2.69 -43.97
C LYS A 266 -20.24 2.65 -45.26
N VAL A 267 -21.55 2.85 -45.17
CA VAL A 267 -22.39 3.19 -46.33
C VAL A 267 -22.87 4.63 -46.13
N SER A 268 -22.44 5.50 -47.05
CA SER A 268 -22.93 6.86 -47.23
C SER A 268 -24.36 6.84 -47.76
N GLY A 269 -25.22 7.71 -47.23
CA GLY A 269 -26.65 7.77 -47.55
C GLY A 269 -27.02 8.63 -48.75
N VAL A 270 -28.33 8.64 -49.06
CA VAL A 270 -29.05 9.67 -49.83
C VAL A 270 -30.53 9.70 -49.39
N SER A 271 -30.96 10.90 -48.97
CA SER A 271 -32.27 11.58 -48.91
C SER A 271 -33.64 10.88 -49.08
N GLY A 272 -34.61 11.31 -48.25
CA GLY A 272 -35.95 11.72 -48.72
C GLY A 272 -37.17 11.18 -47.94
N PRO A 273 -38.16 12.01 -47.54
CA PRO A 273 -39.16 11.69 -46.49
C PRO A 273 -40.51 11.19 -47.03
N VAL A 274 -41.42 10.72 -46.16
CA VAL A 274 -42.87 11.05 -46.12
C VAL A 274 -43.62 10.24 -45.04
N ASN A 275 -44.42 10.99 -44.26
CA ASN A 275 -45.62 10.71 -43.44
C ASN A 275 -46.08 9.28 -43.09
N GLY A 276 -46.58 9.15 -41.85
CA GLY A 276 -47.92 8.56 -41.64
C GLY A 276 -48.18 7.81 -40.33
N ARG A 277 -48.79 8.52 -39.37
CA ARG A 277 -49.83 8.08 -38.40
C ARG A 277 -49.71 6.75 -37.61
N LEU A 278 -49.70 6.93 -36.28
CA LEU A 278 -50.65 6.38 -35.28
C LEU A 278 -51.37 5.06 -35.58
N SER A 279 -51.21 4.09 -34.68
CA SER A 279 -52.34 3.56 -33.88
C SER A 279 -51.84 2.84 -32.62
N GLU A 280 -52.58 3.08 -31.53
CA GLU A 280 -52.52 2.40 -30.24
C GLU A 280 -52.91 0.93 -30.36
N THR A 281 -52.38 0.08 -29.47
CA THR A 281 -53.23 -0.87 -28.73
C THR A 281 -52.53 -1.40 -27.48
N ARG A 282 -53.34 -1.60 -26.44
CA ARG A 282 -53.02 -1.99 -25.06
C ARG A 282 -53.63 -3.38 -24.80
N ALA A 283 -53.16 -4.02 -23.72
CA ALA A 283 -53.62 -5.27 -23.07
C ALA A 283 -53.11 -6.58 -23.72
N CYS A 284 -52.67 -7.60 -22.97
CA CYS A 284 -52.84 -7.92 -21.55
C CYS A 284 -51.52 -8.01 -20.78
#